data_AF-Q2SV14-F1
#
_entry.id   AF-Q2SV14-F1
#
_cell.length_a   1.000
_cell.length_b   1.000
_cell.length_c   1.000
_cell.angle_alpha   90.00
_cell.angle_beta   90.00
_cell.angle_gamma   90.00
#
_symmetry.space_group_name_H-M   'P 1'
#
loop_
_entity.id
_entity.type
_entity.pdbx_description
1 polymer ?
#
loop_
_entity_poly.entity_id
_entity_poly.type
_entity_poly.pdbx_seq_one_letter_code
_entity_poly.pdbx_strand_id
1 'polypeptide(L)'
;MTIRTPVVLLSAAWLIPMAVSAQEAPRPIISGNDQQIRQQEEARERERTVTAPGVRSSVTASAGYPALPSETPCFRIDRFGLDVPDALPTSLKSQGASALPMDRFAFAREWLEHYAGQCIGKQGLDILVKGLSQAILARGYVTTRVLLPEQDLSTGILKFSLIPGVVRHVRFADEKLRGTWKTAFPTGDGELLNLRDLEQGLEQMKRVSSQDVSMQIVPGELPGESDVVLDVKRGKPWTVVASVDNSGTRATGKLQGNLSLGIDNPLGLNDVFNIGVSQDLEFGDKRLGSHGWNGFYSIPWGYWTATLSAYTNTYYQQIAGVNQTFVASGNSKTVDFKLARVLSRSQNDVFGGYVRLSRRFGQSFIEDTEISQQRRNNTMIELGLTDRHYFGGAQFDGSLAYRQGVGGLGAQDDTLAAGGGPTYRFKMAVLDANLSVPFAIGKQPFRYVGTFHGQYTGNTLYYIDDLTIGSRYTVRGFDGETMLAAARGFYWRNELQAPIGQMGQALYAGLDYGRVWGPQPIALVGTQLAGAVIGVKGSVGTRFGSYAYDLFAGTPVYKPSGFPTARVTLGFQVTAQF
;
A
#
# COMPACT_ATOMS: atom_id res chain seq x y z
N MET A 1 -7.03 -27.07 102.64
CA MET A 1 -8.09 -26.11 103.02
C MET A 1 -7.50 -24.73 102.77
N THR A 2 -7.91 -23.93 101.80
CA THR A 2 -9.27 -23.54 101.39
C THR A 2 -9.34 -23.27 99.88
N ILE A 3 -10.53 -23.46 99.34
CA ILE A 3 -10.94 -23.47 97.92
C ILE A 3 -11.11 -22.05 97.37
N ARG A 4 -10.79 -21.84 96.08
CA ARG A 4 -11.57 -21.03 95.11
C ARG A 4 -11.03 -21.18 93.67
N THR A 5 -11.87 -21.72 92.79
CA THR A 5 -11.88 -21.64 91.30
C THR A 5 -12.29 -20.22 90.83
N PRO A 6 -12.46 -19.85 89.52
CA PRO A 6 -12.12 -20.48 88.22
C PRO A 6 -11.60 -19.47 87.13
N VAL A 7 -11.54 -19.93 85.86
CA VAL A 7 -11.80 -19.21 84.56
C VAL A 7 -10.61 -18.79 83.66
N VAL A 8 -10.44 -19.58 82.58
CA VAL A 8 -10.35 -19.27 81.13
C VAL A 8 -9.73 -17.94 80.66
N LEU A 9 -8.79 -18.01 79.68
CA LEU A 9 -8.87 -17.27 78.40
C LEU A 9 -7.77 -17.69 77.39
N LEU A 10 -8.23 -18.17 76.23
CA LEU A 10 -7.45 -18.36 74.99
C LEU A 10 -6.89 -17.01 74.51
N SER A 11 -5.60 -16.97 74.16
CA SER A 11 -4.97 -15.83 73.49
C SER A 11 -4.97 -16.06 71.97
N ALA A 12 -5.74 -15.26 71.24
CA ALA A 12 -5.70 -15.19 69.78
C ALA A 12 -4.52 -14.29 69.33
N ALA A 13 -3.57 -14.85 68.60
CA ALA A 13 -2.50 -14.10 67.95
C ALA A 13 -3.04 -13.44 66.66
N TRP A 14 -3.13 -12.12 66.65
CA TRP A 14 -3.44 -11.32 65.48
C TRP A 14 -2.19 -11.16 64.60
N LEU A 15 -2.22 -11.72 63.39
CA LEU A 15 -1.30 -11.40 62.31
C LEU A 15 -1.75 -10.09 61.66
N ILE A 16 -0.97 -9.03 61.79
CA ILE A 16 -1.17 -7.76 61.08
C ILE A 16 -0.62 -7.93 59.65
N PRO A 17 -1.43 -7.83 58.59
CA PRO A 17 -0.90 -7.77 57.23
C PRO A 17 -0.34 -6.37 57.01
N MET A 18 0.98 -6.27 56.81
CA MET A 18 1.58 -5.06 56.24
C MET A 18 1.11 -4.94 54.78
N ALA A 19 0.17 -4.03 54.53
CA ALA A 19 -0.17 -3.59 53.19
C ALA A 19 1.03 -2.83 52.62
N VAL A 20 1.82 -3.50 51.77
CA VAL A 20 2.74 -2.82 50.88
C VAL A 20 1.86 -2.15 49.82
N SER A 21 1.63 -0.85 49.98
CA SER A 21 1.13 -0.01 48.88
C SER A 21 2.17 -0.07 47.77
N ALA A 22 1.91 -0.88 46.74
CA ALA A 22 2.61 -0.74 45.48
C ALA A 22 2.27 0.65 44.95
N GLN A 23 3.22 1.59 45.04
CA GLN A 23 3.15 2.86 44.36
C GLN A 23 2.97 2.57 42.87
N GLU A 24 1.81 2.95 42.33
CA GLU A 24 1.56 2.94 40.90
C GLU A 24 2.65 3.81 40.26
N ALA A 25 3.52 3.19 39.44
CA ALA A 25 4.58 3.93 38.77
C ALA A 25 3.96 5.11 37.99
N PRO A 26 4.56 6.31 38.04
CA PRO A 26 4.02 7.46 37.34
C PRO A 26 3.82 7.11 35.86
N ARG A 27 2.55 7.12 35.42
CA ARG A 27 2.18 6.84 34.04
C ARG A 27 2.86 7.89 33.17
N PRO A 28 3.72 7.51 32.22
CA PRO A 28 4.34 8.49 31.33
C PRO A 28 3.23 9.25 30.58
N ILE A 29 3.25 10.57 30.67
CA ILE A 29 2.32 11.54 30.07
C ILE A 29 2.58 11.64 28.56
N ILE A 30 2.71 10.50 27.88
CA ILE A 30 3.03 10.47 26.45
C ILE A 30 1.73 10.28 25.70
N SER A 31 1.29 11.34 25.03
CA SER A 31 0.04 11.42 24.31
C SER A 31 -0.04 10.36 23.20
N GLY A 32 -0.83 9.30 23.41
CA GLY A 32 -1.12 8.27 22.41
C GLY A 32 -1.81 8.81 21.15
N ASN A 33 -2.28 10.05 21.17
CA ASN A 33 -2.99 10.68 20.04
C ASN A 33 -2.14 10.76 18.77
N ASP A 34 -0.86 11.19 18.86
CA ASP A 34 0.01 11.28 17.68
C ASP A 34 0.28 9.89 17.03
N GLN A 35 0.32 8.82 17.84
CA GLN A 35 0.43 7.46 17.31
C GLN A 35 -0.85 7.00 16.63
N GLN A 36 -2.01 7.34 17.17
CA GLN A 36 -3.30 6.98 16.60
C GLN A 36 -3.49 7.60 15.22
N ILE A 37 -3.14 8.88 15.07
CA ILE A 37 -3.14 9.57 13.77
C ILE A 37 -2.22 8.86 12.78
N ARG A 38 -1.00 8.50 13.20
CA ARG A 38 -0.09 7.73 12.34
C ARG A 38 -0.68 6.38 11.91
N GLN A 39 -1.26 5.62 12.83
CA GLN A 39 -1.90 4.34 12.51
C GLN A 39 -3.05 4.52 11.49
N GLN A 40 -3.82 5.60 11.63
CA GLN A 40 -4.90 5.94 10.71
C GLN A 40 -4.36 6.31 9.32
N GLU A 41 -3.29 7.08 9.23
CA GLU A 41 -2.64 7.45 7.97
C GLU A 41 -2.04 6.23 7.26
N GLU A 42 -1.33 5.37 8.00
CA GLU A 42 -0.77 4.13 7.46
C GLU A 42 -1.89 3.19 6.98
N ALA A 43 -3.02 3.12 7.71
CA ALA A 43 -4.19 2.36 7.28
C ALA A 43 -4.79 2.93 5.98
N ARG A 44 -4.92 4.26 5.85
CA ARG A 44 -5.39 4.93 4.63
C ARG A 44 -4.44 4.70 3.45
N GLU A 45 -3.11 4.75 3.66
CA GLU A 45 -2.12 4.47 2.60
C GLU A 45 -2.20 3.02 2.11
N ARG A 46 -2.34 2.06 3.03
CA ARG A 46 -2.58 0.64 2.70
C ARG A 46 -3.87 0.45 1.92
N GLU A 47 -4.98 1.05 2.35
CA GLU A 47 -6.27 0.92 1.68
C GLU A 47 -6.24 1.50 0.25
N ARG A 48 -5.62 2.67 0.06
CA ARG A 48 -5.40 3.24 -1.28
C ARG A 48 -4.57 2.34 -2.19
N THR A 49 -3.58 1.66 -1.61
CA THR A 49 -2.76 0.71 -2.36
C THR A 49 -3.65 -0.46 -2.79
N VAL A 50 -4.30 -1.16 -1.86
CA VAL A 50 -5.13 -2.33 -2.15
C VAL A 50 -6.28 -2.02 -3.14
N THR A 51 -6.86 -0.83 -3.07
CA THR A 51 -7.99 -0.40 -3.94
C THR A 51 -7.56 0.28 -5.24
N ALA A 52 -6.26 0.50 -5.46
CA ALA A 52 -5.77 1.10 -6.69
C ALA A 52 -6.18 0.26 -7.91
N PRO A 53 -6.57 0.90 -9.04
CA PRO A 53 -7.04 0.19 -10.22
C PRO A 53 -5.95 -0.75 -10.74
N GLY A 54 -6.33 -1.98 -11.09
CA GLY A 54 -5.44 -2.95 -11.75
C GLY A 54 -5.81 -3.09 -13.21
N VAL A 55 -4.89 -2.73 -14.12
CA VAL A 55 -5.05 -2.96 -15.57
C VAL A 55 -4.24 -4.19 -15.97
N ARG A 56 -4.94 -5.24 -16.44
CA ARG A 56 -4.33 -6.51 -16.84
C ARG A 56 -4.91 -7.01 -18.15
N SER A 57 -4.04 -7.36 -19.09
CA SER A 57 -4.42 -8.08 -20.31
C SER A 57 -4.42 -9.60 -20.11
N SER A 58 -5.15 -10.32 -20.96
CA SER A 58 -5.26 -11.79 -20.94
C SER A 58 -4.26 -12.52 -21.85
N VAL A 59 -3.16 -11.87 -22.26
CA VAL A 59 -2.15 -12.49 -23.15
C VAL A 59 -1.58 -13.76 -22.51
N THR A 60 -1.59 -14.87 -23.25
CA THR A 60 -1.09 -16.17 -22.79
C THR A 60 0.43 -16.15 -22.56
N ALA A 61 0.90 -16.82 -21.50
CA ALA A 61 2.31 -17.04 -21.24
C ALA A 61 2.99 -17.85 -22.37
N SER A 62 4.28 -17.60 -22.61
CA SER A 62 5.08 -18.33 -23.60
C SER A 62 5.34 -19.76 -23.13
N ALA A 63 5.28 -20.72 -24.07
CA ALA A 63 5.57 -22.14 -23.83
C ALA A 63 7.08 -22.47 -23.74
N GLY A 64 7.96 -21.46 -23.69
CA GLY A 64 9.41 -21.68 -23.67
C GLY A 64 9.92 -22.18 -25.02
N TYR A 65 10.53 -23.36 -25.04
CA TYR A 65 11.13 -23.99 -26.22
C TYR A 65 10.34 -25.25 -26.62
N PRO A 66 9.37 -25.17 -27.54
CA PRO A 66 8.63 -26.33 -28.02
C PRO A 66 9.56 -27.35 -28.71
N ALA A 67 9.33 -28.64 -28.44
CA ALA A 67 10.05 -29.72 -29.10
C ALA A 67 9.72 -29.77 -30.60
N LEU A 68 10.74 -29.98 -31.43
CA LEU A 68 10.59 -30.16 -32.88
C LEU A 68 10.25 -31.63 -33.22
N PRO A 69 9.33 -31.88 -34.16
CA PRO A 69 9.01 -33.22 -34.61
C PRO A 69 10.13 -33.80 -35.48
N SER A 70 10.30 -35.12 -35.42
CA SER A 70 11.14 -35.82 -36.39
C SER A 70 10.37 -36.00 -37.69
N GLU A 71 10.80 -35.32 -38.75
CA GLU A 71 10.11 -35.33 -40.04
C GLU A 71 11.07 -35.53 -41.22
N THR A 72 10.52 -35.99 -42.35
CA THR A 72 11.29 -36.21 -43.59
C THR A 72 10.41 -35.81 -44.79
N PRO A 73 10.86 -34.91 -45.68
CA PRO A 73 12.17 -34.28 -45.72
C PRO A 73 12.38 -33.21 -44.62
N CYS A 74 13.62 -33.07 -44.15
CA CYS A 74 14.05 -32.00 -43.24
C CYS A 74 15.42 -31.45 -43.69
N PHE A 75 15.69 -30.19 -43.33
CA PHE A 75 16.95 -29.53 -43.60
C PHE A 75 17.68 -29.27 -42.29
N ARG A 76 18.97 -29.58 -42.23
CA ARG A 76 19.80 -29.22 -41.08
C ARG A 76 20.06 -27.71 -41.10
N ILE A 77 19.65 -27.02 -40.06
CA ILE A 77 19.83 -25.57 -39.92
C ILE A 77 20.91 -25.31 -38.89
N ASP A 78 22.04 -24.74 -39.31
CA ASP A 78 23.17 -24.46 -38.42
C ASP A 78 23.15 -23.02 -37.87
N ARG A 79 22.48 -22.09 -38.56
CA ARG A 79 22.39 -20.67 -38.14
C ARG A 79 21.01 -20.07 -38.40
N PHE A 80 20.63 -19.13 -37.55
CA PHE A 80 19.38 -18.38 -37.69
C PHE A 80 19.62 -16.89 -37.99
N GLY A 81 18.84 -16.35 -38.91
CA GLY A 81 18.76 -14.90 -39.17
C GLY A 81 17.45 -14.34 -38.63
N LEU A 82 17.49 -13.14 -38.07
CA LEU A 82 16.28 -12.37 -37.75
C LEU A 82 16.52 -10.95 -38.25
N ASP A 83 15.88 -10.59 -39.36
CA ASP A 83 16.12 -9.34 -40.08
C ASP A 83 14.82 -8.54 -40.21
N VAL A 84 14.90 -7.21 -40.22
CA VAL A 84 13.76 -6.36 -40.58
C VAL A 84 13.73 -6.20 -42.11
N PRO A 85 12.59 -6.46 -42.79
CA PRO A 85 12.50 -6.35 -44.25
C PRO A 85 12.96 -5.01 -44.82
N ASP A 86 13.67 -5.05 -45.95
CA ASP A 86 14.24 -3.84 -46.54
C ASP A 86 13.22 -2.83 -47.07
N ALA A 87 12.02 -3.31 -47.38
CA ALA A 87 10.90 -2.49 -47.84
C ALA A 87 10.31 -1.59 -46.74
N LEU A 88 10.63 -1.81 -45.46
CA LEU A 88 10.12 -0.99 -44.37
C LEU A 88 10.87 0.36 -44.26
N PRO A 89 10.21 1.44 -43.83
CA PRO A 89 10.84 2.72 -43.57
C PRO A 89 12.02 2.62 -42.60
N THR A 90 13.03 3.49 -42.77
CA THR A 90 14.24 3.51 -41.93
C THR A 90 13.93 3.68 -40.44
N SER A 91 12.87 4.41 -40.09
CA SER A 91 12.39 4.58 -38.72
C SER A 91 11.89 3.28 -38.09
N LEU A 92 11.29 2.38 -38.86
CA LEU A 92 10.87 1.06 -38.41
C LEU A 92 12.07 0.10 -38.32
N LYS A 93 13.01 0.19 -39.28
CA LYS A 93 14.24 -0.60 -39.25
C LYS A 93 15.08 -0.36 -38.00
N SER A 94 15.18 0.89 -37.53
CA SER A 94 15.93 1.19 -36.30
C SER A 94 15.29 0.66 -35.02
N GLN A 95 14.00 0.30 -35.07
CA GLN A 95 13.24 -0.23 -33.94
C GLN A 95 13.33 -1.76 -33.82
N GLY A 96 13.91 -2.48 -34.78
CA GLY A 96 13.97 -3.94 -34.74
C GLY A 96 15.27 -4.53 -35.27
N ALA A 97 15.61 -5.72 -34.77
CA ALA A 97 16.69 -6.57 -35.28
C ALA A 97 18.07 -5.90 -35.42
N SER A 98 18.43 -5.00 -34.49
CA SER A 98 19.80 -4.52 -34.37
C SER A 98 20.69 -5.62 -33.77
N ALA A 99 21.87 -5.87 -34.33
CA ALA A 99 22.83 -6.83 -33.77
C ALA A 99 23.41 -6.42 -32.39
N LEU A 100 22.99 -5.28 -31.85
CA LEU A 100 23.44 -4.78 -30.56
C LEU A 100 22.82 -5.58 -29.40
N PRO A 101 23.58 -5.83 -28.30
CA PRO A 101 23.05 -6.50 -27.11
C PRO A 101 21.86 -5.80 -26.44
N MET A 102 21.72 -4.48 -26.66
CA MET A 102 20.62 -3.66 -26.12
C MET A 102 19.37 -3.63 -27.03
N ASP A 103 19.35 -4.41 -28.12
CA ASP A 103 18.16 -4.56 -28.96
C ASP A 103 17.02 -5.20 -28.15
N ARG A 104 15.83 -4.60 -28.21
CA ARG A 104 14.62 -5.09 -27.54
C ARG A 104 14.22 -6.49 -28.01
N PHE A 105 14.66 -6.91 -29.20
CA PHE A 105 14.44 -8.24 -29.77
C PHE A 105 15.67 -9.16 -29.70
N ALA A 106 16.71 -8.82 -28.93
CA ALA A 106 17.86 -9.71 -28.75
C ALA A 106 17.46 -11.12 -28.24
N PHE A 107 16.46 -11.19 -27.36
CA PHE A 107 15.90 -12.45 -26.87
C PHE A 107 15.32 -13.34 -27.97
N ALA A 108 14.83 -12.75 -29.07
CA ALA A 108 14.20 -13.48 -30.17
C ALA A 108 15.26 -14.24 -30.98
N ARG A 109 16.45 -13.65 -31.13
CA ARG A 109 17.62 -14.32 -31.71
C ARG A 109 18.12 -15.45 -30.82
N GLU A 110 18.29 -15.17 -29.52
CA GLU A 110 18.68 -16.20 -28.54
C GLU A 110 17.67 -17.36 -28.51
N TRP A 111 16.37 -17.07 -28.66
CA TRP A 111 15.35 -18.09 -28.73
C TRP A 111 15.50 -19.00 -29.96
N LEU A 112 15.83 -18.43 -31.12
CA LEU A 112 16.07 -19.19 -32.36
C LEU A 112 17.34 -20.03 -32.28
N GLU A 113 18.43 -19.47 -31.74
CA GLU A 113 19.72 -20.16 -31.62
C GLU A 113 19.66 -21.44 -30.77
N HIS A 114 18.65 -21.59 -29.90
CA HIS A 114 18.40 -22.84 -29.18
C HIS A 114 18.19 -24.04 -30.12
N TYR A 115 17.71 -23.81 -31.34
CA TYR A 115 17.44 -24.85 -32.34
C TYR A 115 18.58 -25.01 -33.36
N ALA A 116 19.73 -24.36 -33.15
CA ALA A 116 20.89 -24.51 -34.02
C ALA A 116 21.36 -25.98 -34.07
N GLY A 117 21.63 -26.46 -35.27
CA GLY A 117 22.03 -27.84 -35.57
C GLY A 117 20.88 -28.84 -35.67
N GLN A 118 19.62 -28.43 -35.47
CA GLN A 118 18.46 -29.32 -35.59
C GLN A 118 18.06 -29.55 -37.05
N CYS A 119 17.44 -30.70 -37.34
CA CYS A 119 16.81 -30.96 -38.65
C CYS A 119 15.36 -30.45 -38.62
N ILE A 120 15.05 -29.49 -39.47
CA ILE A 120 13.77 -28.78 -39.47
C ILE A 120 13.10 -29.02 -40.83
N GLY A 121 11.90 -29.61 -40.82
CA GLY A 121 11.02 -29.66 -41.98
C GLY A 121 9.85 -28.69 -41.82
N LYS A 122 8.76 -28.95 -42.54
CA LYS A 122 7.62 -28.03 -42.60
C LYS A 122 6.95 -27.85 -41.24
N GLN A 123 6.72 -28.94 -40.49
CA GLN A 123 6.04 -28.86 -39.20
C GLN A 123 6.92 -28.15 -38.16
N GLY A 124 8.24 -28.37 -38.20
CA GLY A 124 9.20 -27.66 -37.38
C GLY A 124 9.21 -26.16 -37.66
N LEU A 125 9.15 -25.73 -38.94
CA LEU A 125 9.04 -24.31 -39.29
C LEU A 125 7.78 -23.67 -38.69
N ASP A 126 6.62 -24.32 -38.82
CA ASP A 126 5.36 -23.82 -38.26
C ASP A 126 5.44 -23.67 -36.73
N ILE A 127 6.08 -24.64 -36.05
CA ILE A 127 6.33 -24.59 -34.61
C ILE A 127 7.27 -23.43 -34.24
N LEU A 128 8.34 -23.20 -35.00
CA LEU A 128 9.29 -22.13 -34.75
C LEU A 128 8.65 -20.75 -34.93
N VAL A 129 7.93 -20.52 -36.04
CA VAL A 129 7.22 -19.25 -36.28
C VAL A 129 6.21 -18.99 -35.16
N LYS A 130 5.41 -20.00 -34.80
CA LYS A 130 4.40 -19.88 -33.74
C LYS A 130 5.03 -19.65 -32.37
N GLY A 131 6.06 -20.41 -32.03
CA GLY A 131 6.77 -20.33 -30.76
C GLY A 131 7.48 -18.98 -30.58
N LEU A 132 8.17 -18.51 -31.61
CA LEU A 132 8.81 -17.20 -31.61
C LEU A 132 7.78 -16.07 -31.50
N SER A 133 6.68 -16.16 -32.26
CA SER A 133 5.57 -15.20 -32.15
C SER A 133 5.00 -15.17 -30.74
N GLN A 134 4.81 -16.33 -30.10
CA GLN A 134 4.35 -16.40 -28.71
C GLN A 134 5.38 -15.83 -27.71
N ALA A 135 6.68 -16.03 -27.93
CA ALA A 135 7.74 -15.46 -27.10
C ALA A 135 7.78 -13.91 -27.19
N ILE A 136 7.51 -13.35 -28.37
CA ILE A 136 7.39 -11.91 -28.61
C ILE A 136 6.11 -11.36 -27.94
N LEU A 137 4.98 -12.05 -28.13
CA LEU A 137 3.70 -11.69 -27.51
C LEU A 137 3.76 -11.69 -25.98
N ALA A 138 4.40 -12.69 -25.38
CA ALA A 138 4.54 -12.80 -23.93
C ALA A 138 5.32 -11.62 -23.31
N ARG A 139 6.24 -11.01 -24.07
CA ARG A 139 6.98 -9.79 -23.69
C ARG A 139 6.20 -8.48 -23.96
N GLY A 140 4.97 -8.56 -24.46
CA GLY A 140 4.06 -7.43 -24.63
C GLY A 140 4.06 -6.80 -26.03
N TYR A 141 4.84 -7.30 -26.99
CA TYR A 141 4.91 -6.76 -28.35
C TYR A 141 3.77 -7.29 -29.23
N VAL A 142 2.53 -6.87 -28.92
CA VAL A 142 1.30 -7.46 -29.49
C VAL A 142 1.06 -7.18 -30.98
N THR A 143 1.65 -6.11 -31.49
CA THR A 143 1.56 -5.71 -32.91
C THR A 143 2.79 -6.11 -33.72
N THR A 144 3.83 -6.64 -33.08
CA THR A 144 5.01 -7.16 -33.79
C THR A 144 4.68 -8.50 -34.42
N ARG A 145 5.17 -8.74 -35.64
CA ARG A 145 4.95 -9.97 -36.39
C ARG A 145 6.27 -10.57 -36.84
N VAL A 146 6.30 -11.90 -36.88
CA VAL A 146 7.39 -12.67 -37.46
C VAL A 146 6.86 -13.41 -38.66
N LEU A 147 7.57 -13.31 -39.77
CA LEU A 147 7.26 -13.96 -41.03
C LEU A 147 8.45 -14.81 -41.48
N LEU A 148 8.15 -15.80 -42.32
CA LEU A 148 9.17 -16.60 -42.99
C LEU A 148 9.21 -16.18 -44.46
N PRO A 149 10.22 -15.41 -44.92
CA PRO A 149 10.35 -15.04 -46.32
C PRO A 149 10.74 -16.25 -47.16
N GLU A 150 10.47 -16.16 -48.47
CA GLU A 150 10.98 -17.12 -49.46
C GLU A 150 12.51 -17.09 -49.47
N GLN A 151 13.13 -18.26 -49.35
CA GLN A 151 14.57 -18.40 -49.17
C GLN A 151 15.04 -19.81 -49.54
N ASP A 152 16.33 -19.94 -49.84
CA ASP A 152 17.00 -21.22 -50.05
C ASP A 152 17.67 -21.73 -48.77
N LEU A 153 17.22 -22.90 -48.28
CA LEU A 153 17.72 -23.55 -47.07
C LEU A 153 18.94 -24.43 -47.32
N SER A 154 19.41 -24.57 -48.57
CA SER A 154 20.60 -25.36 -48.92
C SER A 154 21.87 -24.89 -48.20
N THR A 155 21.92 -23.62 -47.81
CA THR A 155 23.04 -22.97 -47.12
C THR A 155 23.10 -23.26 -45.61
N GLY A 156 22.10 -23.94 -45.06
CA GLY A 156 21.97 -24.20 -43.62
C GLY A 156 21.61 -22.96 -42.79
N ILE A 157 21.17 -21.87 -43.42
CA ILE A 157 20.75 -20.63 -42.76
C ILE A 157 19.24 -20.46 -42.91
N LEU A 158 18.54 -20.33 -41.79
CA LEU A 158 17.10 -20.05 -41.76
C LEU A 158 16.85 -18.61 -41.30
N LYS A 159 16.35 -17.77 -42.20
CA LYS A 159 16.06 -16.35 -41.96
C LYS A 159 14.59 -16.14 -41.61
N PHE A 160 14.35 -15.37 -40.56
CA PHE A 160 13.04 -14.86 -40.17
C PHE A 160 12.99 -13.36 -40.43
N SER A 161 11.84 -12.88 -40.89
CA SER A 161 11.57 -11.46 -41.06
C SER A 161 10.77 -10.93 -39.88
N LEU A 162 11.33 -9.98 -39.13
CA LEU A 162 10.66 -9.29 -38.03
C LEU A 162 10.05 -7.99 -38.53
N ILE A 163 8.74 -7.84 -38.39
CA ILE A 163 8.04 -6.57 -38.63
C ILE A 163 7.75 -5.95 -37.26
N PRO A 164 8.56 -4.96 -36.82
CA PRO A 164 8.33 -4.29 -35.55
C PRO A 164 7.01 -3.52 -35.59
N GLY A 165 6.21 -3.69 -34.54
CA GLY A 165 4.98 -2.93 -34.35
C GLY A 165 5.26 -1.62 -33.62
N VAL A 166 4.96 -0.48 -34.22
CA VAL A 166 5.18 0.86 -33.65
C VAL A 166 3.87 1.62 -33.46
N VAL A 167 3.86 2.50 -32.46
CA VAL A 167 2.79 3.46 -32.24
C VAL A 167 2.94 4.56 -33.28
N ARG A 168 1.95 4.76 -34.13
CA ARG A 168 1.92 5.92 -35.03
C ARG A 168 1.42 7.14 -34.27
N HIS A 169 0.20 7.08 -33.75
CA HIS A 169 -0.36 8.13 -32.89
C HIS A 169 -1.03 7.59 -31.64
N VAL A 170 -0.81 8.26 -30.49
CA VAL A 170 -1.71 8.16 -29.33
C VAL A 170 -2.65 9.35 -29.31
N ARG A 171 -3.95 9.10 -29.42
CA ARG A 171 -4.97 10.16 -29.52
C ARG A 171 -6.21 9.87 -28.69
N PHE A 172 -6.88 10.93 -28.26
CA PHE A 172 -8.23 10.81 -27.70
C PHE A 172 -9.25 10.52 -28.81
N ALA A 173 -10.27 9.75 -28.49
CA ALA A 173 -11.41 9.53 -29.38
C ALA A 173 -12.19 10.83 -29.62
N ASP A 174 -12.28 11.69 -28.60
CA ASP A 174 -12.81 13.04 -28.68
C ASP A 174 -11.66 14.07 -28.59
N GLU A 175 -11.40 14.77 -29.69
CA GLU A 175 -10.34 15.77 -29.80
C GLU A 175 -10.58 17.02 -28.92
N LYS A 176 -11.82 17.24 -28.46
CA LYS A 176 -12.17 18.38 -27.61
C LYS A 176 -11.85 18.15 -26.13
N LEU A 177 -11.40 16.95 -25.75
CA LEU A 177 -11.03 16.62 -24.38
C LEU A 177 -9.83 17.45 -23.90
N ARG A 178 -10.03 18.25 -22.85
CA ARG A 178 -8.95 19.00 -22.16
C ARG A 178 -7.93 18.05 -21.51
N GLY A 179 -6.66 18.42 -21.42
CA GLY A 179 -5.64 17.67 -20.68
C GLY A 179 -4.76 16.79 -21.57
N THR A 180 -3.90 15.97 -20.97
CA THR A 180 -2.90 15.20 -21.72
C THR A 180 -2.83 13.74 -21.29
N TRP A 181 -2.55 12.86 -22.24
CA TRP A 181 -2.17 11.47 -21.97
C TRP A 181 -0.66 11.34 -21.70
N LYS A 182 0.15 12.34 -22.11
CA LYS A 182 1.63 12.25 -22.15
C LYS A 182 2.27 12.10 -20.77
N THR A 183 1.60 12.54 -19.71
CA THR A 183 2.06 12.31 -18.33
C THR A 183 1.68 10.91 -17.83
N ALA A 184 0.65 10.27 -18.38
CA ALA A 184 0.28 8.93 -17.97
C ALA A 184 1.12 7.86 -18.68
N PHE A 185 1.27 7.95 -20.00
CA PHE A 185 1.91 6.91 -20.80
C PHE A 185 3.44 7.06 -20.85
N PRO A 186 4.20 5.97 -20.64
CA PRO A 186 5.66 5.95 -20.82
C PRO A 186 6.08 5.76 -22.28
N THR A 187 5.13 5.72 -23.22
CA THR A 187 5.37 5.55 -24.66
C THR A 187 4.63 6.59 -25.49
N GLY A 188 5.07 6.83 -26.73
CA GLY A 188 4.42 7.76 -27.66
C GLY A 188 4.71 7.45 -29.13
N ASP A 189 4.35 8.41 -29.99
CA ASP A 189 4.48 8.33 -31.45
C ASP A 189 5.90 7.97 -31.90
N GLY A 190 6.01 7.00 -32.80
CA GLY A 190 7.25 6.49 -33.39
C GLY A 190 7.97 5.41 -32.56
N GLU A 191 7.50 5.11 -31.34
CA GLU A 191 8.10 4.09 -30.49
C GLU A 191 7.49 2.70 -30.70
N LEU A 192 8.24 1.65 -30.36
CA LEU A 192 7.70 0.29 -30.34
C LEU A 192 6.48 0.19 -29.42
N LEU A 193 5.40 -0.36 -29.95
CA LEU A 193 4.20 -0.64 -29.19
C LEU A 193 4.46 -1.82 -28.25
N ASN A 194 4.48 -1.52 -26.96
CA ASN A 194 4.49 -2.53 -25.90
C ASN A 194 3.23 -2.41 -25.05
N LEU A 195 2.54 -3.53 -24.85
CA LEU A 195 1.32 -3.59 -24.07
C LEU A 195 1.53 -3.18 -22.61
N ARG A 196 2.69 -3.45 -22.01
CA ARG A 196 2.99 -3.08 -20.61
C ARG A 196 3.06 -1.58 -20.43
N ASP A 197 3.63 -0.88 -21.41
CA ASP A 197 3.69 0.59 -21.43
C ASP A 197 2.27 1.18 -21.53
N LEU A 198 1.42 0.59 -22.36
CA LEU A 198 0.03 1.00 -22.50
C LEU A 198 -0.82 0.69 -21.24
N GLU A 199 -0.64 -0.48 -20.64
CA GLU A 199 -1.29 -0.86 -19.37
C GLU A 199 -0.89 0.12 -18.25
N GLN A 200 0.39 0.49 -18.17
CA GLN A 200 0.89 1.48 -17.22
C GLN A 200 0.21 2.83 -17.41
N GLY A 201 0.15 3.34 -18.65
CA GLY A 201 -0.52 4.61 -18.94
C GLY A 201 -2.01 4.58 -18.63
N LEU A 202 -2.68 3.49 -18.98
CA LEU A 202 -4.10 3.31 -18.68
C LEU A 202 -4.37 3.27 -17.17
N GLU A 203 -3.51 2.60 -16.39
CA GLU A 203 -3.60 2.55 -14.93
C GLU A 203 -3.41 3.95 -14.30
N GLN A 204 -2.43 4.72 -14.79
CA GLN A 204 -2.19 6.08 -14.31
C GLN A 204 -3.36 7.03 -14.61
N MET A 205 -4.01 6.88 -15.76
CA MET A 205 -5.22 7.65 -16.06
C MET A 205 -6.40 7.23 -15.19
N LYS A 206 -6.59 5.92 -14.94
CA LYS A 206 -7.67 5.39 -14.09
C LYS A 206 -7.52 5.69 -12.61
N ARG A 207 -6.31 6.07 -12.17
CA ARG A 207 -6.05 6.52 -10.79
C ARG A 207 -6.87 7.77 -10.42
N VAL A 208 -7.24 8.58 -11.41
CA VAL A 208 -8.08 9.77 -11.24
C VAL A 208 -9.55 9.33 -11.19
N SER A 209 -10.18 9.47 -10.02
CA SER A 209 -11.50 8.87 -9.76
C SER A 209 -12.64 9.44 -10.61
N SER A 210 -12.50 10.67 -11.08
CA SER A 210 -13.46 11.36 -11.93
C SER A 210 -13.39 10.95 -13.40
N GLN A 211 -12.55 10.00 -13.80
CA GLN A 211 -12.49 9.55 -15.18
C GLN A 211 -12.37 8.03 -15.29
N ASP A 212 -13.12 7.45 -16.23
CA ASP A 212 -12.89 6.09 -16.69
C ASP A 212 -12.34 6.15 -18.11
N VAL A 213 -11.33 5.33 -18.37
CA VAL A 213 -10.60 5.33 -19.64
C VAL A 213 -10.61 3.93 -20.21
N SER A 214 -10.89 3.82 -21.50
CA SER A 214 -10.68 2.61 -22.27
C SER A 214 -9.75 2.89 -23.44
N MET A 215 -9.13 1.83 -23.95
CA MET A 215 -8.11 1.94 -24.98
C MET A 215 -8.36 0.91 -26.07
N GLN A 216 -8.16 1.30 -27.31
CA GLN A 216 -8.20 0.43 -28.47
C GLN A 216 -6.94 0.61 -29.30
N ILE A 217 -6.37 -0.50 -29.79
CA ILE A 217 -5.25 -0.49 -30.73
C ILE A 217 -5.85 -0.76 -32.11
N VAL A 218 -5.76 0.21 -33.01
CA VAL A 218 -6.30 0.11 -34.38
C VAL A 218 -5.16 0.13 -35.40
N PRO A 219 -5.27 -0.59 -36.53
CA PRO A 219 -4.25 -0.58 -37.57
C PRO A 219 -3.99 0.84 -38.12
N GLY A 220 -2.72 1.17 -38.35
CA GLY A 220 -2.31 2.39 -39.05
C GLY A 220 -2.42 2.26 -40.57
N GLU A 221 -1.88 3.26 -41.28
CA GLU A 221 -1.85 3.26 -42.76
C GLU A 221 -0.77 2.33 -43.32
N LEU A 222 0.41 2.27 -42.69
CA LEU A 222 1.51 1.42 -43.12
C LEU A 222 1.57 0.10 -42.33
N PRO A 223 2.05 -0.99 -42.95
CA PRO A 223 2.32 -2.23 -42.23
C PRO A 223 3.29 -2.02 -41.05
N GLY A 224 2.91 -2.54 -39.88
CA GLY A 224 3.68 -2.37 -38.64
C GLY A 224 3.28 -1.13 -37.83
N GLU A 225 2.43 -0.25 -38.35
CA GLU A 225 1.92 0.90 -37.60
C GLU A 225 0.59 0.60 -36.90
N SER A 226 0.37 1.20 -35.73
CA SER A 226 -0.90 1.15 -35.03
C SER A 226 -1.17 2.46 -34.31
N ASP A 227 -2.43 2.91 -34.34
CA ASP A 227 -2.89 4.02 -33.53
C ASP A 227 -3.47 3.50 -32.22
N VAL A 228 -3.18 4.21 -31.13
CA VAL A 228 -3.76 3.96 -29.81
C VAL A 228 -4.83 5.01 -29.56
N VAL A 229 -6.09 4.57 -29.56
CA VAL A 229 -7.26 5.43 -29.37
C VAL A 229 -7.74 5.31 -27.93
N LEU A 230 -7.75 6.45 -27.22
CA LEU A 230 -8.18 6.56 -25.83
C LEU A 230 -9.60 7.13 -25.76
N ASP A 231 -10.56 6.33 -25.29
CA ASP A 231 -11.91 6.80 -24.98
C ASP A 231 -12.00 7.14 -23.49
N VAL A 232 -12.20 8.42 -23.18
CA VAL A 232 -12.15 8.97 -21.83
C VAL A 232 -13.53 9.51 -21.48
N LYS A 233 -14.16 8.92 -20.45
CA LYS A 233 -15.43 9.39 -19.89
C LYS A 233 -15.17 10.10 -18.59
N ARG A 234 -15.50 11.38 -18.52
CA ARG A 234 -15.30 12.21 -17.31
C ARG A 234 -16.60 12.43 -16.56
N GLY A 235 -16.54 12.16 -15.27
CA GLY A 235 -17.53 12.59 -14.28
C GLY A 235 -17.16 13.96 -13.70
N LYS A 236 -17.71 14.23 -12.51
CA LYS A 236 -17.41 15.46 -11.77
C LYS A 236 -15.93 15.46 -11.35
N PRO A 237 -15.15 16.51 -11.63
CA PRO A 237 -13.72 16.58 -11.34
C PRO A 237 -13.43 16.89 -9.86
N TRP A 238 -14.41 16.73 -8.99
CA TRP A 238 -14.28 16.95 -7.57
C TRP A 238 -15.14 15.94 -6.82
N THR A 239 -14.76 15.65 -5.59
CA THR A 239 -15.47 14.73 -4.71
C THR A 239 -15.41 15.28 -3.30
N VAL A 240 -16.56 15.31 -2.61
CA VAL A 240 -16.61 15.67 -1.19
C VAL A 240 -16.87 14.42 -0.39
N VAL A 241 -16.01 14.11 0.58
CA VAL A 241 -16.16 12.98 1.49
C VAL A 241 -16.28 13.49 2.92
N ALA A 242 -17.41 13.24 3.55
CA ALA A 242 -17.65 13.48 4.97
C ALA A 242 -17.72 12.14 5.70
N SER A 243 -17.05 12.00 6.83
CA SER A 243 -17.13 10.79 7.65
C SER A 243 -17.21 11.11 9.13
N VAL A 244 -17.90 10.23 9.87
CA VAL A 244 -17.99 10.27 11.33
C VAL A 244 -17.68 8.88 11.86
N ASP A 245 -16.81 8.80 12.86
CA ASP A 245 -16.42 7.55 13.49
C ASP A 245 -16.09 7.77 14.98
N ASN A 246 -15.91 6.68 15.72
CA ASN A 246 -15.53 6.72 17.13
C ASN A 246 -14.08 6.25 17.38
N SER A 247 -13.16 6.57 16.47
CA SER A 247 -11.75 6.15 16.55
C SER A 247 -10.90 6.93 17.54
N GLY A 248 -11.36 8.08 18.04
CA GLY A 248 -10.64 8.92 18.99
C GLY A 248 -10.57 8.33 20.40
N THR A 249 -9.85 9.00 21.31
CA THR A 249 -9.75 8.60 22.72
C THR A 249 -10.71 9.38 23.60
N ARG A 250 -11.04 8.86 24.78
CA ARG A 250 -11.79 9.62 25.79
C ARG A 250 -11.08 10.88 26.26
N ALA A 251 -9.75 10.95 26.17
CA ALA A 251 -8.99 12.09 26.67
C ALA A 251 -8.96 13.26 25.68
N THR A 252 -9.16 12.99 24.38
CA THR A 252 -9.05 13.99 23.30
C THR A 252 -10.33 14.10 22.44
N GLY A 253 -11.40 13.39 22.82
CA GLY A 253 -12.66 13.31 22.09
C GLY A 253 -12.77 11.98 21.34
N LYS A 254 -13.76 11.17 21.71
CA LYS A 254 -13.92 9.82 21.16
C LYS A 254 -14.60 9.86 19.79
N LEU A 255 -15.60 10.73 19.63
CA LEU A 255 -16.31 10.93 18.38
C LEU A 255 -15.51 11.86 17.47
N GLN A 256 -15.12 11.38 16.29
CA GLN A 256 -14.29 12.09 15.32
C GLN A 256 -15.08 12.35 14.03
N GLY A 257 -14.93 13.54 13.48
CA GLY A 257 -15.47 13.95 12.19
C GLY A 257 -14.35 14.31 11.22
N ASN A 258 -14.52 13.95 9.96
CA ASN A 258 -13.58 14.27 8.89
C ASN A 258 -14.33 14.76 7.65
N LEU A 259 -13.87 15.87 7.07
CA LEU A 259 -14.40 16.42 5.83
C LEU A 259 -13.23 16.61 4.86
N SER A 260 -13.34 16.04 3.66
CA SER A 260 -12.30 16.17 2.63
C SER A 260 -12.87 16.50 1.26
N LEU A 261 -12.09 17.26 0.49
CA LEU A 261 -12.33 17.65 -0.88
C LEU A 261 -11.22 17.04 -1.74
N GLY A 262 -11.58 16.15 -2.65
CA GLY A 262 -10.75 15.72 -3.76
C GLY A 262 -10.99 16.60 -4.98
N ILE A 263 -9.93 17.00 -5.67
CA ILE A 263 -9.97 17.66 -6.96
C ILE A 263 -9.11 16.83 -7.93
N ASP A 264 -9.76 16.34 -8.95
CA ASP A 264 -9.22 15.42 -9.92
C ASP A 264 -8.80 16.17 -11.19
N ASN A 265 -7.58 15.89 -11.64
CA ASN A 265 -6.95 16.44 -12.84
C ASN A 265 -6.96 17.99 -12.93
N PRO A 266 -6.61 18.74 -11.87
CA PRO A 266 -6.68 20.21 -11.90
C PRO A 266 -5.79 20.81 -13.00
N LEU A 267 -4.56 20.33 -13.16
CA LEU A 267 -3.65 20.81 -14.21
C LEU A 267 -3.81 20.10 -15.56
N GLY A 268 -4.67 19.09 -15.65
CA GLY A 268 -4.81 18.29 -16.88
C GLY A 268 -3.69 17.27 -17.06
N LEU A 269 -2.89 16.99 -16.02
CA LEU A 269 -1.69 16.16 -16.04
C LEU A 269 -1.93 14.76 -15.43
N ASN A 270 -3.18 14.33 -15.30
CA ASN A 270 -3.59 13.13 -14.55
C ASN A 270 -3.18 13.22 -13.07
N ASP A 271 -3.17 14.45 -12.55
CA ASP A 271 -2.83 14.82 -11.19
C ASP A 271 -4.05 14.71 -10.25
N VAL A 272 -3.81 14.37 -8.99
CA VAL A 272 -4.85 14.24 -7.96
C VAL A 272 -4.46 15.12 -6.77
N PHE A 273 -5.38 16.01 -6.38
CA PHE A 273 -5.25 16.83 -5.18
C PHE A 273 -6.33 16.44 -4.18
N ASN A 274 -5.97 16.33 -2.91
CA ASN A 274 -6.93 16.12 -1.84
C ASN A 274 -6.53 16.97 -0.64
N ILE A 275 -7.52 17.57 0.00
CA ILE A 275 -7.37 18.29 1.25
C ILE A 275 -8.52 17.92 2.17
N GLY A 276 -8.26 17.80 3.46
CA GLY A 276 -9.27 17.48 4.44
C GLY A 276 -8.95 18.07 5.81
N VAL A 277 -10.00 18.18 6.61
CA VAL A 277 -9.96 18.60 8.00
C VAL A 277 -10.57 17.48 8.85
N SER A 278 -10.01 17.31 10.04
CA SER A 278 -10.51 16.37 11.05
C SER A 278 -10.69 17.10 12.37
N GLN A 279 -11.72 16.76 13.12
CA GLN A 279 -12.03 17.38 14.40
C GLN A 279 -12.86 16.44 15.28
N ASP A 280 -12.66 16.50 16.59
CA ASP A 280 -13.58 15.87 17.54
C ASP A 280 -14.98 16.52 17.45
N LEU A 281 -16.02 15.71 17.60
CA LEU A 281 -17.42 16.17 17.51
C LEU A 281 -18.04 16.37 18.90
N GLU A 282 -17.23 16.36 19.95
CA GLU A 282 -17.65 16.57 21.34
C GLU A 282 -17.62 18.07 21.71
N PHE A 283 -18.13 18.93 20.80
CA PHE A 283 -18.03 20.40 20.86
C PHE A 283 -18.50 21.05 22.18
N GLY A 284 -19.31 20.34 22.97
CA GLY A 284 -19.80 20.80 24.28
C GLY A 284 -18.77 20.68 25.41
N ASP A 285 -17.76 19.81 25.30
CA ASP A 285 -16.74 19.60 26.32
C ASP A 285 -15.43 20.30 25.95
N LYS A 286 -15.24 21.50 26.50
CA LYS A 286 -14.02 22.30 26.25
C LYS A 286 -12.77 21.78 26.98
N ARG A 287 -12.88 20.69 27.76
CA ARG A 287 -11.76 20.11 28.51
C ARG A 287 -10.87 19.20 27.66
N LEU A 288 -11.39 18.74 26.53
CA LEU A 288 -10.74 17.84 25.59
C LEU A 288 -10.89 18.37 24.16
N GLY A 289 -10.00 17.92 23.28
CA GLY A 289 -10.20 18.10 21.85
C GLY A 289 -9.03 17.63 21.02
N SER A 290 -9.34 17.35 19.75
CA SER A 290 -8.36 16.99 18.74
C SER A 290 -8.82 17.55 17.40
N HIS A 291 -7.95 18.25 16.71
CA HIS A 291 -8.24 18.74 15.38
C HIS A 291 -7.00 18.77 14.51
N GLY A 292 -7.20 18.69 13.20
CA GLY A 292 -6.11 18.59 12.26
C GLY A 292 -6.56 18.82 10.84
N TRP A 293 -5.59 18.90 9.95
CA TRP A 293 -5.83 18.89 8.52
C TRP A 293 -4.81 17.97 7.86
N ASN A 294 -5.19 17.41 6.72
CA ASN A 294 -4.34 16.57 5.91
C ASN A 294 -4.53 16.95 4.45
N GLY A 295 -3.49 16.81 3.64
CA GLY A 295 -3.59 17.03 2.22
C GLY A 295 -2.47 16.36 1.46
N PHE A 296 -2.72 16.03 0.20
CA PHE A 296 -1.69 15.54 -0.70
C PHE A 296 -1.94 16.00 -2.13
N TYR A 297 -0.86 16.10 -2.89
CA TYR A 297 -0.86 16.32 -4.32
C TYR A 297 0.02 15.27 -4.99
N SER A 298 -0.52 14.60 -6.03
CA SER A 298 0.13 13.46 -6.66
C SER A 298 0.06 13.52 -8.17
N ILE A 299 1.22 13.49 -8.83
CA ILE A 299 1.38 13.60 -10.29
C ILE A 299 2.16 12.41 -10.86
N PRO A 300 1.68 11.76 -11.94
CA PRO A 300 2.37 10.67 -12.62
C PRO A 300 3.20 11.15 -13.83
N TRP A 301 4.26 10.42 -14.18
CA TRP A 301 4.97 10.53 -15.48
C TRP A 301 5.45 9.15 -15.93
N GLY A 302 4.62 8.47 -16.74
CA GLY A 302 4.86 7.11 -17.18
C GLY A 302 4.95 6.13 -16.00
N TYR A 303 6.13 5.53 -15.85
CA TYR A 303 6.43 4.59 -14.75
C TYR A 303 6.68 5.26 -13.40
N TRP A 304 6.71 6.60 -13.32
CA TRP A 304 6.97 7.33 -12.08
C TRP A 304 5.72 7.98 -11.50
N THR A 305 5.76 8.23 -10.19
CA THR A 305 4.75 9.03 -9.48
C THR A 305 5.41 9.79 -8.33
N ALA A 306 5.25 11.12 -8.30
CA ALA A 306 5.56 11.94 -7.12
C ALA A 306 4.30 12.23 -6.33
N THR A 307 4.43 12.19 -5.01
CA THR A 307 3.39 12.60 -4.07
C THR A 307 4.00 13.48 -3.01
N LEU A 308 3.46 14.69 -2.85
CA LEU A 308 3.74 15.57 -1.72
C LEU A 308 2.54 15.51 -0.79
N SER A 309 2.76 15.17 0.48
CA SER A 309 1.72 15.11 1.50
C SER A 309 2.09 15.98 2.69
N ALA A 310 1.11 16.58 3.33
CA ALA A 310 1.27 17.31 4.57
C ALA A 310 0.09 17.03 5.49
N TYR A 311 0.34 16.90 6.78
CA TYR A 311 -0.71 16.74 7.76
C TYR A 311 -0.31 17.37 9.08
N THR A 312 -1.31 17.77 9.85
CA THR A 312 -1.11 18.34 11.18
C THR A 312 -2.16 17.83 12.13
N ASN A 313 -1.80 17.72 13.39
CA ASN A 313 -2.70 17.38 14.47
C ASN A 313 -2.39 18.27 15.67
N THR A 314 -3.43 18.75 16.33
CA THR A 314 -3.36 19.49 17.58
C THR A 314 -4.33 18.84 18.55
N TYR A 315 -3.89 18.65 19.78
CA TYR A 315 -4.73 18.09 20.83
C TYR A 315 -4.56 18.85 22.13
N TYR A 316 -5.57 18.74 22.98
CA TYR A 316 -5.50 19.13 24.37
C TYR A 316 -6.36 18.17 25.20
N GLN A 317 -5.89 17.88 26.41
CA GLN A 317 -6.50 16.95 27.34
C GLN A 317 -6.24 17.38 28.77
N GLN A 318 -7.14 17.03 29.68
CA GLN A 318 -6.93 17.22 31.11
C GLN A 318 -6.25 16.00 31.73
N ILE A 319 -5.19 16.26 32.50
CA ILE A 319 -4.46 15.27 33.28
C ILE A 319 -4.60 15.59 34.78
N ALA A 320 -5.05 14.60 35.55
CA ALA A 320 -5.20 14.76 36.99
C ALA A 320 -3.81 14.76 37.67
N GLY A 321 -3.49 15.83 38.39
CA GLY A 321 -2.40 15.87 39.35
C GLY A 321 -2.89 15.52 40.76
N VAL A 322 -1.96 15.50 41.72
CA VAL A 322 -2.27 15.13 43.12
C VAL A 322 -3.29 16.07 43.76
N ASN A 323 -3.18 17.38 43.51
CA ASN A 323 -4.03 18.41 44.11
C ASN A 323 -4.70 19.35 43.09
N GLN A 324 -4.38 19.21 41.80
CA GLN A 324 -4.92 20.07 40.74
C GLN A 324 -4.92 19.34 39.41
N THR A 325 -5.81 19.74 38.51
CA THR A 325 -5.84 19.25 37.12
C THR A 325 -4.97 20.14 36.26
N PHE A 326 -4.12 19.52 35.43
CA PHE A 326 -3.33 20.23 34.43
C PHE A 326 -3.89 20.01 33.03
N VAL A 327 -3.70 20.97 32.13
CA VAL A 327 -3.98 20.84 30.71
C VAL A 327 -2.70 20.44 30.00
N ALA A 328 -2.69 19.26 29.38
CA ALA A 328 -1.64 18.81 28.48
C ALA A 328 -2.09 19.03 27.04
N SER A 329 -1.27 19.71 26.24
CA SER A 329 -1.55 19.95 24.83
C SER A 329 -0.35 19.61 23.97
N GLY A 330 -0.56 19.54 22.67
CA GLY A 330 0.54 19.31 21.73
C GLY A 330 0.12 19.56 20.30
N ASN A 331 1.12 19.82 19.48
CA ASN A 331 0.98 19.93 18.04
C ASN A 331 1.98 19.01 17.36
N SER A 332 1.57 18.47 16.22
CA SER A 332 2.42 17.71 15.31
C SER A 332 2.14 18.14 13.88
N LYS A 333 3.21 18.21 13.09
CA LYS A 333 3.15 18.56 11.67
C LYS A 333 4.12 17.67 10.92
N THR A 334 3.68 17.05 9.85
CA THR A 334 4.53 16.23 9.00
C THR A 334 4.41 16.67 7.55
N VAL A 335 5.53 16.66 6.85
CA VAL A 335 5.61 16.86 5.41
C VAL A 335 6.38 15.70 4.80
N ASP A 336 5.76 15.04 3.84
CA ASP A 336 6.31 13.87 3.16
C ASP A 336 6.41 14.13 1.65
N PHE A 337 7.57 13.87 1.07
CA PHE A 337 7.77 13.78 -0.37
C PHE A 337 8.11 12.33 -0.74
N LYS A 338 7.27 11.68 -1.54
CA LYS A 338 7.44 10.29 -2.01
C LYS A 338 7.61 10.28 -3.52
N LEU A 339 8.69 9.68 -4.00
CA LEU A 339 8.95 9.41 -5.41
C LEU A 339 8.99 7.90 -5.64
N ALA A 340 8.01 7.38 -6.38
CA ALA A 340 7.88 5.96 -6.69
C ALA A 340 8.10 5.67 -8.17
N ARG A 341 8.63 4.47 -8.48
CA ARG A 341 8.82 3.96 -9.84
C ARG A 341 8.42 2.49 -9.92
N VAL A 342 7.64 2.13 -10.94
CA VAL A 342 7.47 0.73 -11.36
C VAL A 342 8.74 0.30 -12.12
N LEU A 343 9.39 -0.75 -11.61
CA LEU A 343 10.66 -1.26 -12.12
C LEU A 343 10.45 -2.37 -13.15
N SER A 344 9.47 -3.23 -12.93
CA SER A 344 9.07 -4.27 -13.88
C SER A 344 7.59 -4.57 -13.77
N ARG A 345 6.96 -4.86 -14.91
CA ARG A 345 5.53 -5.19 -15.02
C ARG A 345 5.31 -6.42 -15.89
N SER A 346 4.50 -7.34 -15.39
CA SER A 346 4.03 -8.52 -16.10
C SER A 346 2.50 -8.48 -16.22
N GLN A 347 1.91 -9.59 -16.68
CA GLN A 347 0.46 -9.78 -16.65
C GLN A 347 -0.11 -9.83 -15.22
N ASN A 348 0.65 -10.41 -14.30
CA ASN A 348 0.21 -10.71 -12.94
C ASN A 348 1.07 -10.05 -11.86
N ASP A 349 2.14 -9.34 -12.23
CA ASP A 349 3.12 -8.77 -11.32
C ASP A 349 3.35 -7.29 -11.62
N VAL A 350 3.41 -6.47 -10.59
CA VAL A 350 3.90 -5.09 -10.64
C VAL A 350 4.92 -4.92 -9.52
N PHE A 351 6.19 -4.92 -9.89
CA PHE A 351 7.30 -4.70 -8.97
C PHE A 351 7.80 -3.26 -9.11
N GLY A 352 8.00 -2.60 -7.98
CA GLY A 352 8.36 -1.19 -7.90
C GLY A 352 9.29 -0.87 -6.75
N GLY A 353 9.79 0.36 -6.75
CA GLY A 353 10.57 0.91 -5.66
C GLY A 353 10.24 2.38 -5.43
N TYR A 354 10.53 2.89 -4.25
CA TYR A 354 10.30 4.29 -3.92
C TYR A 354 11.34 4.86 -2.94
N VAL A 355 11.46 6.18 -2.97
CA VAL A 355 12.17 6.99 -1.98
C VAL A 355 11.17 7.93 -1.34
N ARG A 356 11.14 8.01 0.00
CA ARG A 356 10.32 8.94 0.77
C ARG A 356 11.22 9.78 1.67
N LEU A 357 11.12 11.10 1.56
CA LEU A 357 11.72 12.07 2.49
C LEU A 357 10.61 12.62 3.38
N SER A 358 10.74 12.41 4.68
CA SER A 358 9.77 12.84 5.69
C SER A 358 10.39 13.85 6.63
N ARG A 359 9.63 14.86 7.00
CA ARG A 359 10.01 15.80 8.04
C ARG A 359 8.89 15.99 9.03
N ARG A 360 9.20 15.82 10.32
CA ARG A 360 8.22 15.99 11.39
C ARG A 360 8.66 17.08 12.34
N PHE A 361 7.69 17.91 12.68
CA PHE A 361 7.76 18.95 13.67
C PHE A 361 6.73 18.66 14.76
N GLY A 362 7.03 19.02 15.99
CA GLY A 362 6.05 18.91 17.05
C GLY A 362 6.54 19.47 18.38
N GLN A 363 5.58 19.89 19.18
CA GLN A 363 5.79 20.42 20.51
C GLN A 363 4.70 19.89 21.43
N SER A 364 5.04 19.74 22.70
CA SER A 364 4.12 19.27 23.72
C SER A 364 4.22 20.20 24.92
N PHE A 365 3.10 20.48 25.56
CA PHE A 365 2.96 21.49 26.60
C PHE A 365 2.19 20.93 27.79
N ILE A 366 2.48 21.44 28.98
CA ILE A 366 1.65 21.32 30.18
C ILE A 366 1.43 22.73 30.71
N GLU A 367 0.17 23.14 30.91
CA GLU A 367 -0.19 24.51 31.32
C GLU A 367 0.52 25.56 30.46
N ASP A 368 0.44 25.40 29.14
CA ASP A 368 1.09 26.24 28.12
C ASP A 368 2.63 26.34 28.23
N THR A 369 3.25 25.57 29.13
CA THR A 369 4.68 25.48 29.29
C THR A 369 5.22 24.32 28.45
N GLU A 370 6.14 24.62 27.54
CA GLU A 370 6.70 23.60 26.65
C GLU A 370 7.56 22.58 27.40
N ILE A 371 7.31 21.30 27.14
CA ILE A 371 8.19 20.20 27.53
C ILE A 371 9.31 20.10 26.48
N SER A 372 10.41 20.84 26.70
CA SER A 372 11.53 20.91 25.75
C SER A 372 12.08 19.55 25.31
N GLN A 373 12.04 18.52 26.18
CA GLN A 373 12.48 17.16 25.90
C GLN A 373 11.57 16.41 24.91
N GLN A 374 10.32 16.86 24.74
CA GLN A 374 9.34 16.30 23.79
C GLN A 374 9.28 17.10 22.48
N ARG A 375 10.07 18.17 22.33
CA ARG A 375 10.20 18.90 21.06
C ARG A 375 10.71 17.97 19.97
N ARG A 376 10.10 18.10 18.79
CA ARG A 376 10.39 17.31 17.60
C ARG A 376 10.72 18.24 16.44
N ASN A 377 11.85 17.98 15.82
CA ASN A 377 12.23 18.49 14.51
C ASN A 377 13.17 17.45 13.91
N ASN A 378 12.64 16.45 13.21
CA ASN A 378 13.43 15.35 12.69
C ASN A 378 13.19 15.14 11.19
N THR A 379 14.23 14.64 10.53
CA THR A 379 14.23 14.31 9.11
C THR A 379 14.44 12.81 8.98
N MET A 380 13.65 12.15 8.14
CA MET A 380 13.73 10.72 7.87
C MET A 380 13.78 10.48 6.37
N ILE A 381 14.57 9.50 5.97
CA ILE A 381 14.61 8.96 4.61
C ILE A 381 14.14 7.52 4.68
N GLU A 382 13.28 7.12 3.76
CA GLU A 382 12.78 5.75 3.61
C GLU A 382 12.99 5.29 2.17
N LEU A 383 13.60 4.12 2.02
CA LEU A 383 13.80 3.42 0.75
C LEU A 383 12.92 2.17 0.79
N GLY A 384 12.01 2.01 -0.16
CA GLY A 384 11.08 0.89 -0.17
C GLY A 384 11.05 0.15 -1.50
N LEU A 385 10.81 -1.16 -1.42
CA LEU A 385 10.44 -2.03 -2.53
C LEU A 385 8.98 -2.41 -2.37
N THR A 386 8.25 -2.49 -3.48
CA THR A 386 6.83 -2.84 -3.51
C THR A 386 6.59 -3.93 -4.52
N ASP A 387 5.72 -4.87 -4.19
CA ASP A 387 5.28 -5.91 -5.11
C ASP A 387 3.76 -6.05 -5.04
N ARG A 388 3.12 -6.07 -6.21
CA ARG A 388 1.73 -6.47 -6.35
C ARG A 388 1.66 -7.70 -7.23
N HIS A 389 1.13 -8.79 -6.68
CA HIS A 389 0.99 -10.05 -7.38
C HIS A 389 -0.46 -10.53 -7.41
N TYR A 390 -0.90 -11.05 -8.56
CA TYR A 390 -2.23 -11.62 -8.74
C TYR A 390 -2.18 -13.13 -8.93
N PHE A 391 -2.81 -13.88 -8.02
CA PHE A 391 -2.99 -15.33 -8.12
C PHE A 391 -4.43 -15.63 -8.58
N GLY A 392 -4.66 -15.55 -9.89
CA GLY A 392 -6.01 -15.65 -10.46
C GLY A 392 -6.90 -14.51 -9.95
N GLY A 393 -7.89 -14.83 -9.12
CA GLY A 393 -8.76 -13.86 -8.46
C GLY A 393 -8.18 -13.26 -7.17
N ALA A 394 -7.11 -13.84 -6.62
CA ALA A 394 -6.47 -13.33 -5.42
C ALA A 394 -5.49 -12.19 -5.74
N GLN A 395 -5.33 -11.27 -4.81
CA GLN A 395 -4.42 -10.12 -4.90
C GLN A 395 -3.53 -10.06 -3.66
N PHE A 396 -2.23 -9.94 -3.88
CA PHE A 396 -1.23 -9.70 -2.87
C PHE A 396 -0.58 -8.33 -3.11
N ASP A 397 -0.42 -7.53 -2.06
CA ASP A 397 0.31 -6.26 -2.05
C ASP A 397 1.32 -6.28 -0.90
N GLY A 398 2.61 -6.26 -1.21
CA GLY A 398 3.70 -6.26 -0.24
C GLY A 398 4.61 -5.05 -0.37
N SER A 399 5.16 -4.58 0.75
CA SER A 399 6.28 -3.63 0.74
C SER A 399 7.30 -3.93 1.83
N LEU A 400 8.58 -3.83 1.46
CA LEU A 400 9.72 -3.89 2.37
C LEU A 400 10.45 -2.55 2.31
N ALA A 401 10.54 -1.87 3.45
CA ALA A 401 11.14 -0.55 3.55
C ALA A 401 12.27 -0.49 4.58
N TYR A 402 13.33 0.24 4.25
CA TYR A 402 14.37 0.66 5.17
C TYR A 402 14.17 2.15 5.47
N ARG A 403 13.90 2.47 6.74
CA ARG A 403 13.69 3.83 7.25
C ARG A 403 14.84 4.24 8.14
N GLN A 404 15.37 5.44 7.91
CA GLN A 404 16.47 5.99 8.68
C GLN A 404 16.23 7.46 9.03
N GLY A 405 16.41 7.79 10.30
CA GLY A 405 16.50 9.18 10.76
C GLY A 405 17.86 9.80 10.43
N VAL A 406 17.88 11.03 9.94
CA VAL A 406 19.11 11.72 9.48
C VAL A 406 19.22 13.12 10.07
N GLY A 407 20.47 13.60 10.22
CA GLY A 407 20.79 14.95 10.72
C GLY A 407 20.69 16.07 9.69
N GLY A 408 20.05 15.81 8.55
CA GLY A 408 19.95 16.74 7.44
C GLY A 408 18.77 17.70 7.55
N LEU A 409 18.84 18.76 6.73
CA LEU A 409 17.80 19.76 6.52
C LEU A 409 17.44 20.60 7.77
N GLY A 410 18.19 20.52 8.87
CA GLY A 410 17.88 21.24 10.12
C GLY A 410 17.09 20.40 11.12
N ALA A 411 17.25 19.07 11.05
CA ALA A 411 16.84 18.18 12.13
C ALA A 411 17.61 18.52 13.42
N GLN A 412 16.93 18.49 14.55
CA GLN A 412 17.51 18.74 15.87
C GLN A 412 18.53 17.67 16.25
N ASP A 413 19.44 18.01 17.17
CA ASP A 413 20.46 17.10 17.68
C ASP A 413 19.84 15.94 18.47
N ASP A 414 20.53 14.80 18.44
CA ASP A 414 20.08 13.55 19.03
C ASP A 414 20.82 13.28 20.35
N THR A 415 20.74 14.24 21.27
CA THR A 415 21.59 14.28 22.48
C THR A 415 21.29 13.16 23.48
N LEU A 416 20.04 12.72 23.58
CA LEU A 416 19.65 11.60 24.46
C LEU A 416 20.23 10.26 24.00
N ALA A 417 20.46 10.09 22.69
CA ALA A 417 21.03 8.86 22.14
C ALA A 417 22.47 8.63 22.62
N ALA A 418 23.24 9.71 22.87
CA ALA A 418 24.63 9.62 23.33
C ALA A 418 24.76 8.95 24.72
N GLY A 419 23.71 9.02 25.55
CA GLY A 419 23.62 8.37 26.85
C GLY A 419 22.97 6.98 26.82
N GLY A 420 22.76 6.37 25.65
CA GLY A 420 22.02 5.11 25.49
C GLY A 420 20.48 5.26 25.53
N GLY A 421 19.98 6.50 25.47
CA GLY A 421 18.56 6.82 25.43
C GLY A 421 17.92 6.62 24.04
N PRO A 422 16.65 7.03 23.87
CA PRO A 422 15.97 6.97 22.59
C PRO A 422 16.64 7.86 21.54
N THR A 423 16.56 7.46 20.27
CA THR A 423 17.22 8.13 19.14
C THR A 423 16.24 8.54 18.04
N TYR A 424 16.39 9.76 17.51
CA TYR A 424 15.77 10.20 16.26
C TYR A 424 16.61 9.86 15.01
N ARG A 425 17.76 9.20 15.19
CA ARG A 425 18.67 8.69 14.15
C ARG A 425 18.61 7.17 14.03
N PHE A 426 17.43 6.61 14.28
CA PHE A 426 17.20 5.17 14.21
C PHE A 426 17.39 4.62 12.79
N LYS A 427 17.64 3.31 12.72
CA LYS A 427 17.64 2.51 11.49
C LYS A 427 16.66 1.37 11.64
N MET A 428 15.74 1.24 10.70
CA MET A 428 14.55 0.41 10.87
C MET A 428 14.17 -0.28 9.57
N ALA A 429 13.84 -1.57 9.66
CA ALA A 429 13.16 -2.29 8.60
C ALA A 429 11.66 -2.35 8.91
N VAL A 430 10.83 -2.07 7.92
CA VAL A 430 9.36 -2.13 8.00
C VAL A 430 8.87 -3.05 6.89
N LEU A 431 7.96 -3.97 7.24
CA LEU A 431 7.33 -4.91 6.32
C LEU A 431 5.82 -4.74 6.42
N ASP A 432 5.17 -4.46 5.30
CA ASP A 432 3.71 -4.50 5.15
C ASP A 432 3.35 -5.56 4.11
N ALA A 433 2.32 -6.36 4.38
CA ALA A 433 1.81 -7.37 3.45
C ALA A 433 0.29 -7.47 3.56
N ASN A 434 -0.41 -7.37 2.44
CA ASN A 434 -1.87 -7.49 2.35
C ASN A 434 -2.23 -8.57 1.35
N LEU A 435 -3.16 -9.45 1.71
CA LEU A 435 -3.63 -10.54 0.87
C LEU A 435 -5.17 -10.53 0.84
N SER A 436 -5.76 -10.46 -0.34
CA SER A 436 -7.21 -10.54 -0.57
C SER A 436 -7.52 -11.74 -1.46
N VAL A 437 -8.21 -12.73 -0.91
CA VAL A 437 -8.55 -13.99 -1.59
C VAL A 437 -10.07 -14.15 -1.68
N PRO A 438 -10.69 -13.95 -2.86
CA PRO A 438 -12.07 -14.34 -3.08
C PRO A 438 -12.16 -15.87 -3.29
N PHE A 439 -13.14 -16.50 -2.66
CA PHE A 439 -13.45 -17.92 -2.85
C PHE A 439 -14.95 -18.17 -2.65
N ALA A 440 -15.44 -19.37 -2.92
CA ALA A 440 -16.83 -19.73 -2.70
C ALA A 440 -16.94 -21.08 -2.00
N ILE A 441 -17.91 -21.20 -1.10
CA ILE A 441 -18.33 -22.49 -0.52
C ILE A 441 -19.74 -22.76 -1.03
N GLY A 442 -19.90 -23.74 -1.92
CA GLY A 442 -21.14 -23.94 -2.66
C GLY A 442 -21.47 -22.72 -3.52
N LYS A 443 -22.64 -22.12 -3.32
CA LYS A 443 -23.08 -20.90 -4.02
C LYS A 443 -22.77 -19.60 -3.26
N GLN A 444 -22.28 -19.69 -2.02
CA GLN A 444 -22.01 -18.53 -1.18
C GLN A 444 -20.59 -18.02 -1.45
N PRO A 445 -20.42 -16.78 -1.94
CA PRO A 445 -19.11 -16.17 -2.06
C PRO A 445 -18.58 -15.76 -0.67
N PHE A 446 -17.27 -15.81 -0.53
CA PHE A 446 -16.52 -15.34 0.62
C PHE A 446 -15.28 -14.57 0.15
N ARG A 447 -14.76 -13.70 1.01
CA ARG A 447 -13.46 -13.06 0.81
C ARG A 447 -12.66 -13.12 2.09
N TYR A 448 -11.47 -13.68 2.01
CA TYR A 448 -10.48 -13.61 3.08
C TYR A 448 -9.57 -12.40 2.84
N VAL A 449 -9.35 -11.60 3.88
CA VAL A 449 -8.40 -10.48 3.89
C VAL A 449 -7.42 -10.68 5.05
N GLY A 450 -6.13 -10.77 4.71
CA GLY A 450 -5.03 -10.83 5.67
C GLY A 450 -4.18 -9.56 5.56
N THR A 451 -3.87 -8.94 6.69
CA THR A 451 -2.95 -7.78 6.76
C THR A 451 -1.88 -8.05 7.80
N PHE A 452 -0.62 -8.02 7.40
CA PHE A 452 0.54 -8.12 8.27
C PHE A 452 1.33 -6.82 8.23
N HIS A 453 1.78 -6.37 9.40
CA HIS A 453 2.71 -5.26 9.53
C HIS A 453 3.76 -5.63 10.57
N GLY A 454 5.02 -5.41 10.26
CA GLY A 454 6.15 -5.67 11.15
C GLY A 454 7.18 -4.56 11.10
N GLN A 455 7.77 -4.28 12.26
CA GLN A 455 8.85 -3.31 12.42
C GLN A 455 10.01 -3.94 13.20
N TYR A 456 11.23 -3.69 12.74
CA TYR A 456 12.45 -4.14 13.42
C TYR A 456 13.52 -3.05 13.41
N THR A 457 14.09 -2.77 14.58
CA THR A 457 15.25 -1.88 14.74
C THR A 457 16.18 -2.34 15.87
N GLY A 458 17.47 -2.07 15.72
CA GLY A 458 18.45 -2.23 16.79
C GLY A 458 18.41 -1.12 17.85
N ASN A 459 17.75 0.00 17.55
CA ASN A 459 17.78 1.21 18.35
C ASN A 459 16.68 1.27 19.42
N THR A 460 16.93 2.01 20.49
CA THR A 460 15.87 2.49 21.40
C THR A 460 15.13 3.64 20.71
N LEU A 461 13.81 3.54 20.61
CA LEU A 461 12.99 4.54 19.92
C LEU A 461 12.30 5.47 20.93
N TYR A 462 11.91 6.65 20.44
CA TYR A 462 10.87 7.42 21.10
C TYR A 462 9.53 6.72 20.91
N TYR A 463 8.64 6.83 21.89
CA TYR A 463 7.32 6.20 21.87
C TYR A 463 6.56 6.45 20.56
N ILE A 464 6.63 7.65 19.98
CA ILE A 464 5.96 7.98 18.72
C ILE A 464 6.42 7.13 17.51
N ASP A 465 7.60 6.53 17.57
CA ASP A 465 8.16 5.65 16.55
C ASP A 465 8.13 4.16 16.95
N ASP A 466 7.65 3.84 18.15
CA ASP A 466 7.37 2.46 18.56
C ASP A 466 6.20 1.88 17.75
N LEU A 467 6.29 0.58 17.49
CA LEU A 467 5.13 -0.16 17.04
C LEU A 467 4.14 -0.30 18.19
N THR A 468 2.90 0.10 17.95
CA THR A 468 1.80 -0.06 18.89
C THR A 468 0.83 -1.15 18.49
N ILE A 469 0.32 -1.87 19.47
CA ILE A 469 -0.75 -2.87 19.30
C ILE A 469 -1.87 -2.66 20.32
N GLY A 470 -3.11 -2.91 19.90
CA GLY A 470 -4.30 -2.82 20.74
C GLY A 470 -5.25 -1.68 20.35
N SER A 471 -5.48 -1.47 19.06
CA SER A 471 -6.38 -0.45 18.52
C SER A 471 -7.20 -1.00 17.36
N ARG A 472 -8.20 -0.24 16.89
CA ARG A 472 -9.00 -0.61 15.71
C ARG A 472 -8.18 -0.75 14.41
N TYR A 473 -7.00 -0.14 14.34
CA TYR A 473 -6.11 -0.18 13.18
C TYR A 473 -5.07 -1.31 13.23
N THR A 474 -4.82 -1.86 14.43
CA THR A 474 -3.78 -2.88 14.68
C THR A 474 -4.42 -4.20 15.11
N VAL A 475 -4.39 -4.56 16.40
CA VAL A 475 -5.11 -5.72 16.95
C VAL A 475 -6.50 -5.29 17.40
N ARG A 476 -7.54 -5.64 16.63
CA ARG A 476 -8.94 -5.34 16.99
C ARG A 476 -9.38 -6.18 18.19
N GLY A 477 -10.47 -5.74 18.84
CA GLY A 477 -10.93 -6.28 20.13
C GLY A 477 -10.49 -5.44 21.33
N PHE A 478 -9.62 -4.45 21.11
CA PHE A 478 -9.16 -3.49 22.10
C PHE A 478 -9.68 -2.08 21.75
N ASP A 479 -9.89 -1.25 22.77
CA ASP A 479 -10.48 0.09 22.67
C ASP A 479 -9.50 1.19 22.23
N GLY A 480 -8.19 0.91 22.20
CA GLY A 480 -7.17 1.90 21.85
C GLY A 480 -6.83 2.90 22.96
N GLU A 481 -7.48 2.80 24.13
CA GLU A 481 -7.27 3.68 25.28
C GLU A 481 -5.94 3.37 25.99
N THR A 482 -5.49 2.12 25.90
CA THR A 482 -4.17 1.68 26.33
C THR A 482 -3.62 0.75 25.28
N MET A 483 -2.37 0.96 24.87
CA MET A 483 -1.68 0.17 23.86
C MET A 483 -0.37 -0.37 24.42
N LEU A 484 0.06 -1.53 23.92
CA LEU A 484 1.44 -1.96 24.11
C LEU A 484 2.28 -1.35 23.00
N ALA A 485 3.39 -0.71 23.37
CA ALA A 485 4.31 -0.07 22.43
C ALA A 485 5.72 -0.57 22.66
N ALA A 486 6.45 -0.92 21.60
CA ALA A 486 7.88 -1.16 21.68
C ALA A 486 8.59 -0.94 20.34
N ALA A 487 9.91 -0.85 20.39
CA ALA A 487 10.74 -0.58 19.21
C ALA A 487 10.61 -1.64 18.11
N ARG A 488 10.31 -2.88 18.48
CA ARG A 488 10.15 -4.03 17.58
C ARG A 488 8.78 -4.65 17.78
N GLY A 489 8.23 -5.19 16.71
CA GLY A 489 7.02 -5.96 16.83
C GLY A 489 6.40 -6.31 15.50
N PHE A 490 5.25 -6.96 15.58
CA PHE A 490 4.35 -7.12 14.44
C PHE A 490 2.91 -7.23 14.92
N TYR A 491 1.98 -6.98 14.00
CA TYR A 491 0.61 -7.42 14.12
C TYR A 491 0.15 -8.11 12.83
N TRP A 492 -0.76 -9.06 13.00
CA TRP A 492 -1.36 -9.82 11.93
C TRP A 492 -2.88 -9.84 12.14
N ARG A 493 -3.58 -9.31 11.15
CA ARG A 493 -5.03 -9.19 11.11
C ARG A 493 -5.59 -10.19 10.10
N ASN A 494 -6.64 -10.89 10.50
CA ASN A 494 -7.34 -11.84 9.65
C ASN A 494 -8.81 -11.48 9.64
N GLU A 495 -9.43 -11.42 8.46
CA GLU A 495 -10.84 -11.10 8.30
C GLU A 495 -11.46 -12.00 7.24
N LEU A 496 -12.54 -12.69 7.59
CA LEU A 496 -13.39 -13.43 6.68
C LEU A 496 -14.67 -12.62 6.45
N GLN A 497 -14.92 -12.25 5.20
CA GLN A 497 -16.08 -11.50 4.77
C GLN A 497 -17.06 -12.41 4.03
N ALA A 498 -18.34 -12.30 4.36
CA ALA A 498 -19.46 -12.98 3.74
C ALA A 498 -20.44 -11.95 3.17
N PRO A 499 -20.38 -11.66 1.86
CA PRO A 499 -21.35 -10.79 1.19
C PRO A 499 -22.79 -11.30 1.34
N ILE A 500 -23.72 -10.38 1.60
CA ILE A 500 -25.14 -10.65 1.79
C ILE A 500 -25.88 -10.40 0.46
N GLY A 501 -26.13 -11.47 -0.29
CA GLY A 501 -26.80 -11.40 -1.58
C GLY A 501 -26.10 -10.44 -2.55
N GLN A 502 -26.89 -9.59 -3.22
CA GLN A 502 -26.39 -8.53 -4.11
C GLN A 502 -26.60 -7.13 -3.53
N MET A 503 -26.80 -7.02 -2.21
CA MET A 503 -27.21 -5.77 -1.55
C MET A 503 -26.05 -4.79 -1.27
N GLY A 504 -24.81 -5.11 -1.67
CA GLY A 504 -23.64 -4.29 -1.38
C GLY A 504 -23.20 -4.31 0.09
N GLN A 505 -23.69 -5.28 0.87
CA GLN A 505 -23.41 -5.45 2.30
C GLN A 505 -22.64 -6.76 2.54
N ALA A 506 -21.80 -6.80 3.56
CA ALA A 506 -21.06 -7.98 3.98
C ALA A 506 -21.00 -8.06 5.51
N LEU A 507 -21.27 -9.26 6.03
CA LEU A 507 -20.87 -9.61 7.40
C LEU A 507 -19.38 -9.95 7.38
N TYR A 508 -18.68 -9.68 8.48
CA TYR A 508 -17.32 -10.14 8.64
C TYR A 508 -17.03 -10.59 10.06
N ALA A 509 -16.08 -11.53 10.16
CA ALA A 509 -15.50 -11.97 11.42
C ALA A 509 -13.98 -11.96 11.29
N GLY A 510 -13.27 -11.62 12.35
CA GLY A 510 -11.82 -11.54 12.33
C GLY A 510 -11.17 -11.98 13.64
N LEU A 511 -9.92 -12.41 13.51
CA LEU A 511 -9.05 -12.78 14.61
C LEU A 511 -7.68 -12.18 14.36
N ASP A 512 -7.26 -11.31 15.27
CA ASP A 512 -6.04 -10.54 15.16
C ASP A 512 -5.07 -10.93 16.28
N TYR A 513 -3.78 -10.92 15.99
CA TYR A 513 -2.70 -11.17 16.95
C TYR A 513 -1.59 -10.15 16.77
N GLY A 514 -0.99 -9.70 17.87
CA GLY A 514 0.16 -8.82 17.82
C GLY A 514 1.14 -9.07 18.96
N ARG A 515 2.40 -8.80 18.68
CA ARG A 515 3.49 -8.91 19.65
C ARG A 515 4.48 -7.77 19.51
N VAL A 516 4.86 -7.17 20.63
CA VAL A 516 5.86 -6.10 20.71
C VAL A 516 6.97 -6.47 21.69
N TRP A 517 8.20 -6.06 21.39
CA TRP A 517 9.38 -6.29 22.24
C TRP A 517 10.51 -5.32 21.88
N GLY A 518 11.62 -5.38 22.61
CA GLY A 518 12.85 -4.66 22.28
C GLY A 518 13.32 -3.71 23.39
N PRO A 519 14.32 -2.89 23.09
CA PRO A 519 14.84 -1.89 24.02
C PRO A 519 13.75 -0.86 24.34
N GLN A 520 13.42 -0.70 25.61
CA GLN A 520 12.39 0.22 26.07
C GLN A 520 12.76 0.80 27.43
N PRO A 521 12.44 2.07 27.69
CA PRO A 521 12.77 2.71 28.97
C PRO A 521 11.87 2.23 30.12
N ILE A 522 10.74 1.58 29.81
CA ILE A 522 9.71 1.21 30.79
C ILE A 522 9.32 -0.26 30.59
N ALA A 523 9.15 -0.99 31.70
CA ALA A 523 8.68 -2.37 31.67
C ALA A 523 7.21 -2.44 31.21
N LEU A 524 6.93 -3.25 30.18
CA LEU A 524 5.57 -3.50 29.74
C LEU A 524 4.88 -4.51 30.67
N VAL A 525 3.57 -4.31 30.88
CA VAL A 525 2.69 -5.27 31.58
C VAL A 525 2.59 -6.63 30.87
N GLY A 526 2.96 -6.67 29.58
CA GLY A 526 3.16 -7.87 28.78
C GLY A 526 3.52 -7.52 27.35
N THR A 527 3.67 -8.51 26.47
CA THR A 527 4.21 -8.31 25.11
C THR A 527 3.27 -8.72 24.00
N GLN A 528 2.11 -9.31 24.31
CA GLN A 528 1.24 -9.96 23.33
C GLN A 528 -0.21 -9.57 23.56
N LEU A 529 -0.96 -9.37 22.47
CA LEU A 529 -2.40 -9.18 22.45
C LEU A 529 -3.02 -10.07 21.38
N ALA A 530 -4.19 -10.63 21.66
CA ALA A 530 -5.02 -11.29 20.66
C ALA A 530 -6.47 -10.83 20.85
N GLY A 531 -7.19 -10.61 19.75
CA GLY A 531 -8.56 -10.13 19.82
C GLY A 531 -9.40 -10.60 18.65
N ALA A 532 -10.70 -10.72 18.91
CA ALA A 532 -11.69 -11.14 17.92
C ALA A 532 -12.63 -9.97 17.61
N VAL A 533 -13.14 -9.95 16.39
CA VAL A 533 -14.10 -8.94 15.93
C VAL A 533 -15.19 -9.59 15.08
N ILE A 534 -16.40 -9.08 15.20
CA ILE A 534 -17.50 -9.32 14.26
C ILE A 534 -18.07 -7.98 13.84
N GLY A 535 -18.50 -7.87 12.59
CA GLY A 535 -19.04 -6.62 12.08
C GLY A 535 -19.86 -6.77 10.82
N VAL A 536 -20.44 -5.66 10.41
CA VAL A 536 -21.18 -5.49 9.17
C VAL A 536 -20.70 -4.22 8.50
N LYS A 537 -20.42 -4.32 7.20
CA LYS A 537 -20.05 -3.19 6.38
C LYS A 537 -20.79 -3.22 5.06
N GLY A 538 -21.05 -2.04 4.50
CA GLY A 538 -21.70 -1.94 3.21
C GLY A 538 -21.73 -0.52 2.70
N SER A 539 -22.13 -0.38 1.44
CA SER A 539 -22.36 0.92 0.83
C SER A 539 -23.64 0.91 -0.01
N VAL A 540 -24.30 2.06 -0.05
CA VAL A 540 -25.52 2.30 -0.80
C VAL A 540 -25.34 3.57 -1.63
N GLY A 541 -25.44 3.43 -2.94
CA GLY A 541 -25.48 4.55 -3.88
C GLY A 541 -26.90 5.13 -3.97
N THR A 542 -27.00 6.45 -3.98
CA THR A 542 -28.25 7.19 -4.21
C THR A 542 -28.04 8.25 -5.29
N ARG A 543 -29.12 8.91 -5.74
CA ARG A 543 -29.01 10.05 -6.67
C ARG A 543 -28.21 11.24 -6.12
N PHE A 544 -28.07 11.33 -4.80
CA PHE A 544 -27.43 12.45 -4.12
C PHE A 544 -25.99 12.18 -3.71
N GLY A 545 -25.53 10.92 -3.77
CA GLY A 545 -24.22 10.51 -3.28
C GLY A 545 -24.22 9.05 -2.87
N SER A 546 -23.06 8.57 -2.42
CA SER A 546 -22.90 7.23 -1.87
C SER A 546 -22.68 7.29 -0.36
N TYR A 547 -23.32 6.38 0.36
CA TYR A 547 -23.25 6.28 1.81
C TYR A 547 -22.68 4.91 2.18
N ALA A 548 -21.59 4.89 2.92
CA ALA A 548 -20.94 3.67 3.40
C ALA A 548 -20.96 3.64 4.93
N TYR A 549 -20.99 2.44 5.49
CA TYR A 549 -20.91 2.22 6.92
C TYR A 549 -20.06 0.98 7.24
N ASP A 550 -19.43 0.99 8.40
CA ASP A 550 -18.77 -0.15 9.04
C ASP A 550 -19.10 -0.11 10.53
N LEU A 551 -19.76 -1.16 11.03
CA LEU A 551 -20.16 -1.32 12.42
C LEU A 551 -19.54 -2.61 12.94
N PHE A 552 -18.88 -2.57 14.09
CA PHE A 552 -18.27 -3.76 14.66
C PHE A 552 -18.31 -3.81 16.18
N ALA A 553 -18.26 -5.04 16.69
CA ALA A 553 -18.04 -5.38 18.08
C ALA A 553 -16.81 -6.28 18.17
N GLY A 554 -15.89 -5.97 19.08
CA GLY A 554 -14.70 -6.76 19.32
C GLY A 554 -14.50 -7.08 20.79
N THR A 555 -13.76 -8.14 21.08
CA THR A 555 -13.40 -8.54 22.43
C THR A 555 -11.95 -9.04 22.49
N PRO A 556 -11.21 -8.78 23.59
CA PRO A 556 -9.91 -9.38 23.81
C PRO A 556 -10.04 -10.90 23.96
N VAL A 557 -9.29 -11.66 23.15
CA VAL A 557 -9.14 -13.11 23.27
C VAL A 557 -8.01 -13.43 24.24
N TYR A 558 -6.93 -12.65 24.17
CA TYR A 558 -5.80 -12.75 25.09
C TYR A 558 -5.27 -11.35 25.43
N LYS A 559 -5.05 -11.09 26.72
CA LYS A 559 -4.36 -9.91 27.21
C LYS A 559 -3.53 -10.25 28.46
N PRO A 560 -2.40 -9.56 28.71
CA PRO A 560 -1.63 -9.75 29.93
C PRO A 560 -2.43 -9.42 31.19
N SER A 561 -2.05 -10.03 32.32
CA SER A 561 -2.62 -9.68 33.61
C SER A 561 -2.35 -8.20 33.91
N GLY A 562 -3.37 -7.49 34.41
CA GLY A 562 -3.27 -6.06 34.69
C GLY A 562 -3.38 -5.13 33.46
N PHE A 563 -3.48 -5.65 32.22
CA PHE A 563 -3.70 -4.79 31.05
C PHE A 563 -5.14 -4.20 31.06
N PRO A 564 -5.30 -2.86 31.18
CA PRO A 564 -6.61 -2.23 31.25
C PRO A 564 -7.23 -2.14 29.86
N THR A 565 -8.42 -2.72 29.69
CA THR A 565 -9.19 -2.59 28.44
C THR A 565 -10.64 -3.00 28.69
N ALA A 566 -11.57 -2.50 27.89
CA ALA A 566 -12.96 -2.92 27.92
C ALA A 566 -13.12 -4.43 27.61
N ARG A 567 -14.16 -5.07 28.18
CA ARG A 567 -14.50 -6.47 27.84
C ARG A 567 -15.04 -6.59 26.41
N VAL A 568 -15.77 -5.57 25.98
CA VAL A 568 -16.35 -5.44 24.64
C VAL A 568 -16.11 -4.03 24.15
N THR A 569 -15.60 -3.91 22.93
CA THR A 569 -15.36 -2.64 22.25
C THR A 569 -16.31 -2.53 21.07
N LEU A 570 -17.08 -1.45 21.00
CA LEU A 570 -17.94 -1.14 19.86
C LEU A 570 -17.29 -0.04 19.02
N GLY A 571 -17.25 -0.26 17.71
CA GLY A 571 -16.74 0.70 16.75
C GLY A 571 -17.74 0.95 15.64
N PHE A 572 -17.76 2.17 15.15
CA PHE A 572 -18.46 2.51 13.93
C PHE A 572 -17.65 3.47 13.06
N GLN A 573 -18.00 3.50 11.78
CA GLN A 573 -17.62 4.53 10.83
C GLN A 573 -18.76 4.68 9.83
N VAL A 574 -19.18 5.92 9.57
CA VAL A 574 -20.16 6.26 8.53
C VAL A 574 -19.50 7.28 7.61
N THR A 575 -19.60 7.06 6.31
CA THR A 575 -19.00 7.90 5.27
C THR A 575 -20.05 8.28 4.25
N ALA A 576 -20.10 9.55 3.85
CA ALA A 576 -20.90 10.07 2.75
C ALA A 576 -19.98 10.70 1.71
N GLN A 577 -20.17 10.33 0.44
CA GLN A 577 -19.39 10.81 -0.70
C GLN A 577 -20.31 11.39 -1.78
N PHE A 578 -20.00 12.60 -2.27
CA PHE A 578 -20.86 13.43 -3.14
C PHE A 578 -20.20 13.83 -4.46
#